data_AF-A0A812YS33-F1
#
_entry.id   AF-A0A812YS33-F1
#
_cell.length_a   1.000
_cell.length_b   1.000
_cell.length_c   1.000
_cell.angle_alpha   90.00
_cell.angle_beta   90.00
_cell.angle_gamma   90.00
#
_symmetry.space_group_name_H-M   'P 1'
#
loop_
_entity.id
_entity.type
_entity.pdbx_description
1 polymer ?
#
loop_
_entity_poly.entity_id
_entity_poly.type
_entity_poly.pdbx_seq_one_letter_code
_entity_poly.pdbx_strand_id
1 'polypeptide(L)'
;MRIFLGVGSQVPLIYIIQRLWQKVMDAERQFRTFSLQKVRCYCCSVNHLDKSGNSIPCDKEIIEDCIVEWYGSVEDFEVGVRTHVHDAFIEQVTRFPLGYQWTVGMTTCILWGQLDAIAARAHGGAYSYAASVLVVTMAWYLWITPTHFLIMIRIIAYMMQIWQSKSLLLRCFATCVGYMVIGVLTFVPHALQAVLYQVNPEPLIGSAVFWVVALCVALVSHYFLARPWKQGPGTAHAKDSI
;
A
#
# COMPACT_ATOMS: atom_id res chain seq x y z
N MET A 1 12.12 -26.06 1.69
CA MET A 1 11.63 -25.62 3.01
C MET A 1 11.72 -24.09 3.22
N ARG A 2 12.88 -23.44 3.03
CA ARG A 2 13.04 -21.98 3.27
C ARG A 2 12.15 -21.06 2.42
N ILE A 3 11.92 -21.40 1.15
CA ILE A 3 11.04 -20.63 0.25
C ILE A 3 9.58 -20.64 0.75
N PHE A 4 9.07 -21.81 1.16
CA PHE A 4 7.71 -21.94 1.69
C PHE A 4 7.52 -21.18 3.01
N LEU A 5 8.53 -21.18 3.89
CA LEU A 5 8.51 -20.37 5.12
C LEU A 5 8.49 -18.86 4.79
N GLY A 6 9.25 -18.44 3.78
CA GLY A 6 9.23 -17.07 3.27
C GLY A 6 7.85 -16.66 2.77
N VAL A 7 7.23 -17.44 1.88
CA VAL A 7 5.90 -17.13 1.33
C VAL A 7 4.82 -17.15 2.42
N GLY A 8 4.85 -18.14 3.31
CA GLY A 8 3.90 -18.24 4.43
C GLY A 8 3.96 -17.02 5.36
N SER A 9 5.15 -16.46 5.60
CA SER A 9 5.33 -15.26 6.43
C SER A 9 4.66 -14.00 5.86
N GLN A 10 4.38 -13.97 4.55
CA GLN A 10 3.77 -12.81 3.89
C GLN A 10 2.24 -12.82 3.98
N VAL A 11 1.61 -13.94 4.33
CA VAL A 11 0.14 -14.07 4.39
C VAL A 11 -0.51 -13.05 5.34
N PRO A 12 -0.02 -12.83 6.58
CA PRO A 12 -0.60 -11.82 7.47
C PRO A 12 -0.54 -10.41 6.89
N LEU A 13 0.59 -10.06 6.26
CA LEU A 13 0.79 -8.76 5.62
C LEU A 13 -0.18 -8.55 4.45
N ILE A 14 -0.31 -9.54 3.56
CA ILE A 14 -1.26 -9.51 2.45
C ILE A 14 -2.69 -9.33 2.98
N TYR A 15 -3.07 -10.06 4.01
CA TYR A 15 -4.38 -9.94 4.64
C TYR A 15 -4.64 -8.54 5.22
N ILE A 16 -3.65 -7.96 5.93
CA ILE A 16 -3.76 -6.62 6.51
C ILE A 16 -3.93 -5.58 5.40
N ILE A 17 -3.13 -5.64 4.33
CA ILE A 17 -3.22 -4.69 3.22
C ILE A 17 -4.55 -4.82 2.49
N GLN A 18 -5.05 -6.04 2.26
CA GLN A 18 -6.37 -6.25 1.67
C GLN A 18 -7.49 -5.66 2.52
N ARG A 19 -7.43 -5.86 3.85
CA ARG A 19 -8.42 -5.31 4.79
C ARG A 19 -8.36 -3.78 4.85
N LEU A 20 -7.15 -3.22 4.86
CA LEU A 20 -6.95 -1.78 4.77
C LEU A 20 -7.58 -1.25 3.47
N TRP A 21 -7.22 -1.84 2.33
CA TRP A 21 -7.76 -1.42 1.03
C TRP A 21 -9.28 -1.49 0.98
N GLN A 22 -9.88 -2.53 1.55
CA GLN A 22 -11.34 -2.63 1.64
C GLN A 22 -11.94 -1.46 2.43
N LYS A 23 -11.34 -1.08 3.57
CA LYS A 23 -11.79 0.07 4.35
C LYS A 23 -11.65 1.39 3.60
N VAL A 24 -10.59 1.54 2.81
CA VAL A 24 -10.39 2.71 1.95
C VAL A 24 -11.48 2.79 0.88
N MET A 25 -11.78 1.68 0.20
CA MET A 25 -12.85 1.63 -0.80
C MET A 25 -14.25 1.90 -0.19
N ASP A 26 -14.50 1.40 1.02
CA ASP A 26 -15.76 1.66 1.72
C ASP A 26 -15.89 3.14 2.12
N ALA A 27 -14.81 3.74 2.62
CA ALA A 27 -14.76 5.18 2.92
C ALA A 27 -14.93 6.03 1.65
N GLU A 28 -14.25 5.67 0.55
CA GLU A 28 -14.42 6.32 -0.75
C GLU A 28 -15.89 6.32 -1.18
N ARG A 29 -16.58 5.17 -1.06
CA ARG A 29 -18.01 5.07 -1.36
C ARG A 29 -18.85 5.97 -0.44
N GLN A 30 -18.52 6.01 0.85
CA GLN A 30 -19.23 6.87 1.82
C GLN A 30 -19.06 8.35 1.48
N PHE A 31 -17.86 8.80 1.13
CA PHE A 31 -17.65 10.18 0.69
C PHE A 31 -18.43 10.50 -0.58
N ARG A 32 -18.36 9.66 -1.62
CA ARG A 32 -19.08 9.88 -2.89
C ARG A 32 -20.60 9.93 -2.75
N THR A 33 -21.14 9.22 -1.77
CA THR A 33 -22.60 9.11 -1.54
C THR A 33 -23.04 9.87 -0.29
N PHE A 34 -22.15 10.65 0.32
CA PHE A 34 -22.40 11.38 1.54
C PHE A 34 -23.59 12.31 1.36
N SER A 35 -24.53 12.28 2.29
CA SER A 35 -25.60 13.26 2.36
C SER A 35 -26.01 13.49 3.81
N LEU A 36 -26.09 14.75 4.21
CA LEU A 36 -26.48 15.18 5.54
C LEU A 36 -27.91 14.75 5.87
N GLN A 37 -28.78 14.69 4.86
CA GLN A 37 -30.15 14.20 5.02
C GLN A 37 -30.20 12.78 5.58
N LYS A 38 -29.26 11.91 5.16
CA LYS A 38 -29.18 10.50 5.60
C LYS A 38 -28.52 10.32 6.97
N VAL A 39 -27.87 11.36 7.50
CA VAL A 39 -27.25 11.33 8.82
C VAL A 39 -28.33 11.34 9.90
N ARG A 40 -28.16 10.50 10.92
CA ARG A 40 -29.04 10.42 12.09
C ARG A 40 -28.22 10.71 13.35
N CYS A 41 -28.63 11.73 14.09
CA CYS A 41 -28.11 12.03 15.42
C CYS A 41 -28.83 11.17 16.46
N TYR A 42 -28.26 11.08 17.67
CA TYR A 42 -28.87 10.36 18.78
C TYR A 42 -30.27 10.91 19.11
N CYS A 43 -30.44 12.23 19.14
CA CYS A 43 -31.73 12.89 19.40
C CYS A 43 -32.85 12.38 18.47
N CYS A 44 -32.55 12.15 17.18
CA CYS A 44 -33.50 11.63 16.20
C CYS A 44 -33.86 10.15 16.45
N SER A 45 -32.94 9.36 17.03
CA SER A 45 -33.17 7.94 17.32
C SER A 45 -34.09 7.71 18.53
N VAL A 46 -34.20 8.71 19.42
CA VAL A 46 -35.05 8.68 20.61
C VAL A 46 -36.30 9.56 20.47
N ASN A 47 -36.68 9.89 19.22
CA ASN A 47 -37.81 10.78 18.91
C ASN A 47 -37.75 12.13 19.65
N HIS A 48 -36.55 12.67 19.84
CA HIS A 48 -36.31 13.93 20.52
C HIS A 48 -36.81 13.95 21.98
N LEU A 49 -36.70 12.83 22.69
CA LEU A 49 -37.03 12.73 24.11
C LEU A 49 -35.81 12.33 24.97
N ASP A 50 -35.66 12.95 26.12
CA ASP A 50 -34.70 12.52 27.14
C ASP A 50 -35.20 11.28 27.92
N LYS A 51 -34.40 10.79 28.89
CA LYS A 51 -34.76 9.64 29.73
C LYS A 51 -35.98 9.87 30.63
N SER A 52 -36.31 11.14 30.89
CA SER A 52 -37.43 11.56 31.73
C SER A 52 -38.70 11.84 30.90
N GLY A 53 -38.61 11.76 29.56
CA GLY A 53 -39.71 12.05 28.64
C GLY A 53 -39.82 13.53 28.25
N ASN A 54 -38.84 14.37 28.56
CA ASN A 54 -38.84 15.78 28.14
C ASN A 54 -38.34 15.92 26.70
N SER A 55 -38.92 16.88 25.96
CA SER A 55 -38.46 17.21 24.61
C SER A 55 -37.05 17.79 24.63
N ILE A 56 -36.17 17.28 23.77
CA ILE A 56 -34.81 17.79 23.58
C ILE A 56 -34.65 18.40 22.17
N PRO A 57 -33.80 19.42 21.99
CA PRO A 57 -33.55 20.00 20.67
C PRO A 57 -32.94 18.97 19.71
N CYS A 58 -33.13 19.21 18.41
CA CYS A 58 -32.54 18.39 17.37
C CYS A 58 -31.11 18.85 17.08
N ASP A 59 -30.11 18.06 17.51
CA ASP A 59 -28.71 18.34 17.20
C ASP A 59 -28.45 18.48 15.69
N LYS A 60 -29.22 17.76 14.87
CA LYS A 60 -29.09 17.82 13.40
C LYS A 60 -29.51 19.18 12.85
N GLU A 61 -30.61 19.75 13.33
CA GLU A 61 -31.07 21.09 12.91
C GLU A 61 -30.04 22.16 13.29
N ILE A 62 -29.49 22.08 14.50
CA ILE A 62 -28.44 23.00 14.95
C ILE A 62 -27.18 22.88 14.06
N ILE A 63 -26.77 21.67 13.70
CA ILE A 63 -25.64 21.44 12.80
C ILE A 63 -25.95 21.95 11.38
N GLU A 64 -27.17 21.75 10.87
CA GLU A 64 -27.61 22.28 9.57
C GLU A 64 -27.53 23.80 9.53
N ASP A 65 -28.01 24.50 10.57
CA ASP A 65 -27.91 25.95 10.67
C ASP A 65 -26.44 26.43 10.67
N CYS A 66 -25.56 25.76 11.43
CA CYS A 66 -24.13 26.07 11.43
C CYS A 66 -23.49 25.84 10.05
N ILE A 67 -23.88 24.77 9.35
CA ILE A 67 -23.39 24.47 8.01
C ILE A 67 -23.82 25.55 7.03
N VAL A 68 -25.09 25.99 7.07
CA VAL A 68 -25.58 27.07 6.21
C VAL A 68 -24.83 28.37 6.49
N GLU A 69 -24.55 28.68 7.75
CA GLU A 69 -23.76 29.86 8.12
C GLU A 69 -22.31 29.80 7.58
N TRP A 70 -21.66 28.63 7.65
CA TRP A 70 -20.25 28.49 7.24
C TRP A 70 -20.04 28.27 5.74
N TYR A 71 -20.94 27.55 5.08
CA TYR A 71 -20.81 27.10 3.69
C TYR A 71 -21.82 27.75 2.75
N GLY A 72 -22.76 28.55 3.26
CA GLY A 72 -23.84 29.19 2.49
C GLY A 72 -25.03 28.27 2.22
N SER A 73 -24.81 26.96 2.08
CA SER A 73 -25.86 25.96 1.91
C SER A 73 -25.41 24.57 2.37
N VAL A 74 -26.38 23.68 2.59
CA VAL A 74 -26.10 22.25 2.86
C VAL A 74 -25.54 21.56 1.63
N GLU A 75 -26.03 21.94 0.44
CA GLU A 75 -25.60 21.42 -0.85
C GLU A 75 -24.11 21.70 -1.11
N ASP A 76 -23.66 22.94 -0.89
CA ASP A 76 -22.26 23.34 -1.06
C ASP A 76 -21.34 22.59 -0.09
N PHE A 77 -21.79 22.40 1.16
CA PHE A 77 -21.09 21.55 2.12
C PHE A 77 -20.99 20.10 1.64
N GLU A 78 -22.09 19.48 1.20
CA GLU A 78 -22.09 18.11 0.69
C GLU A 78 -21.17 17.95 -0.53
N VAL A 79 -21.18 18.92 -1.45
CA VAL A 79 -20.24 18.97 -2.59
C VAL A 79 -18.81 19.07 -2.07
N GLY A 80 -18.53 19.92 -1.09
CA GLY A 80 -17.23 20.06 -0.44
C GLY A 80 -16.74 18.74 0.17
N VAL A 81 -17.61 17.98 0.84
CA VAL A 81 -17.28 16.67 1.41
C VAL A 81 -17.01 15.64 0.32
N ARG A 82 -17.86 15.58 -0.72
CA ARG A 82 -17.72 14.64 -1.85
C ARG A 82 -16.49 14.89 -2.71
N THR A 83 -15.95 16.11 -2.68
CA THR A 83 -14.80 16.54 -3.51
C THR A 83 -13.56 16.77 -2.67
N HIS A 84 -13.44 17.91 -1.98
CA HIS A 84 -12.25 18.33 -1.27
C HIS A 84 -11.86 17.37 -0.13
N VAL A 85 -12.82 16.96 0.70
CA VAL A 85 -12.55 16.04 1.82
C VAL A 85 -12.20 14.65 1.28
N HIS A 86 -12.94 14.18 0.27
CA HIS A 86 -12.63 12.94 -0.45
C HIS A 86 -11.21 12.95 -1.02
N ASP A 87 -10.83 14.00 -1.75
CA ASP A 87 -9.53 14.09 -2.42
C ASP A 87 -8.39 14.18 -1.40
N ALA A 88 -8.57 14.96 -0.33
CA ALA A 88 -7.64 15.01 0.78
C ALA A 88 -7.49 13.63 1.47
N PHE A 89 -8.59 12.90 1.67
CA PHE A 89 -8.56 11.55 2.22
C PHE A 89 -7.76 10.59 1.32
N ILE A 90 -8.04 10.59 0.01
CA ILE A 90 -7.31 9.74 -0.95
C ILE A 90 -5.83 10.13 -0.99
N GLU A 91 -5.50 11.42 -1.03
CA GLU A 91 -4.11 11.88 -1.02
C GLU A 91 -3.36 11.43 0.24
N GLN A 92 -3.97 11.59 1.42
CA GLN A 92 -3.36 11.21 2.68
C GLN A 92 -3.16 9.70 2.81
N VAL A 93 -4.19 8.91 2.48
CA VAL A 93 -4.17 7.45 2.61
C VAL A 93 -3.24 6.79 1.57
N THR A 94 -3.16 7.35 0.36
CA THR A 94 -2.28 6.79 -0.68
C THR A 94 -0.81 7.19 -0.47
N ARG A 95 -0.53 8.33 0.17
CA ARG A 95 0.84 8.72 0.56
C ARG A 95 1.32 8.06 1.84
N PHE A 96 0.42 7.85 2.81
CA PHE A 96 0.72 7.29 4.12
C PHE A 96 -0.22 6.13 4.47
N PRO A 97 0.28 4.92 4.80
CA PRO A 97 1.69 4.49 4.93
C PRO A 97 2.28 3.89 3.63
N LEU A 98 1.63 4.09 2.48
CA LEU A 98 1.93 3.34 1.25
C LEU A 98 3.01 3.98 0.34
N GLY A 99 3.60 5.10 0.76
CA GLY A 99 4.68 5.76 0.03
C GLY A 99 6.02 5.00 0.07
N TYR A 100 6.88 5.27 -0.91
CA TYR A 100 8.22 4.66 -0.99
C TYR A 100 9.07 4.93 0.27
N GLN A 101 9.06 6.17 0.78
CA GLN A 101 9.82 6.55 1.98
C GLN A 101 9.43 5.72 3.21
N TRP A 102 8.13 5.49 3.41
CA TRP A 102 7.61 4.65 4.49
C TRP A 102 7.98 3.19 4.30
N THR A 103 7.96 2.73 3.06
CA THR A 103 8.38 1.37 2.73
C THR A 103 9.85 1.15 3.04
N VAL A 104 10.73 2.09 2.68
CA VAL A 104 12.14 2.09 3.09
C VAL A 104 12.27 2.12 4.62
N GLY A 105 11.52 3.00 5.30
CA GLY A 105 11.50 3.05 6.76
C GLY A 105 11.15 1.70 7.41
N MET A 106 10.11 1.03 6.92
CA MET A 106 9.69 -0.30 7.41
C MET A 106 10.74 -1.39 7.15
N THR A 107 11.51 -1.29 6.06
CA THR A 107 12.54 -2.28 5.69
C THR A 107 13.89 -2.03 6.35
N THR A 108 14.03 -1.00 7.20
CA THR A 108 15.26 -0.71 7.96
C THR A 108 15.73 -1.89 8.80
N CYS A 109 14.81 -2.74 9.27
CA CYS A 109 15.14 -3.97 10.00
C CYS A 109 16.02 -4.94 9.19
N ILE A 110 15.89 -4.96 7.85
CA ILE A 110 16.74 -5.77 6.97
C ILE A 110 18.19 -5.29 7.05
N LEU A 111 18.39 -3.97 6.97
CA LEU A 111 19.71 -3.37 7.11
C LEU A 111 20.31 -3.75 8.46
N TRP A 112 19.57 -3.50 9.56
CA TRP A 112 20.03 -3.79 10.91
C TRP A 112 20.40 -5.26 11.09
N GLY A 113 19.58 -6.20 10.59
CA GLY A 113 19.87 -7.63 10.69
C GLY A 113 21.13 -8.09 9.94
N GLN A 114 21.66 -7.29 9.01
CA GLN A 114 22.91 -7.60 8.30
C GLN A 114 24.13 -6.88 8.86
N LEU A 115 23.95 -5.79 9.63
CA LEU A 115 25.07 -4.99 10.14
C LEU A 115 26.02 -5.81 11.02
N ASP A 116 25.50 -6.72 11.85
CA ASP A 116 26.33 -7.58 12.71
C ASP A 116 27.22 -8.52 11.88
N ALA A 117 26.66 -9.14 10.84
CA ALA A 117 27.40 -10.04 9.96
C ALA A 117 28.46 -9.28 9.12
N ILE A 118 28.15 -8.03 8.73
CA ILE A 118 29.08 -7.15 8.03
C ILE A 118 30.23 -6.76 8.97
N ALA A 119 29.92 -6.31 10.19
CA ALA A 119 30.89 -5.89 11.19
C ALA A 119 31.83 -7.06 11.59
N ALA A 120 31.28 -8.24 11.84
CA ALA A 120 32.07 -9.43 12.18
C ALA A 120 33.09 -9.79 11.09
N ARG A 121 32.69 -9.69 9.82
CA ARG A 121 33.59 -9.98 8.68
C ARG A 121 34.64 -8.91 8.47
N ALA A 122 34.28 -7.64 8.65
CA ALA A 122 35.22 -6.53 8.60
C ALA A 122 36.28 -6.66 9.71
N HIS A 123 35.86 -6.99 10.94
CA HIS A 123 36.77 -7.24 12.06
C HIS A 123 37.70 -8.43 11.80
N GLY A 124 37.22 -9.47 11.11
CA GLY A 124 38.03 -10.61 10.67
C GLY A 124 38.99 -10.34 9.50
N GLY A 125 39.11 -9.10 9.03
CA GLY A 125 39.97 -8.71 7.91
C GLY A 125 39.42 -9.03 6.52
N ALA A 126 38.21 -9.59 6.42
CA ALA A 126 37.57 -9.96 5.16
C ALA A 126 36.82 -8.77 4.52
N TYR A 127 37.52 -7.65 4.30
CA TYR A 127 36.92 -6.38 3.88
C TYR A 127 36.15 -6.47 2.54
N SER A 128 36.70 -7.14 1.52
CA SER A 128 36.02 -7.30 0.23
C SER A 128 34.68 -8.04 0.36
N TYR A 129 34.62 -9.05 1.22
CA TYR A 129 33.38 -9.78 1.49
C TYR A 129 32.40 -8.93 2.30
N ALA A 130 32.88 -8.22 3.34
CA ALA A 130 32.05 -7.31 4.12
C ALA A 130 31.41 -6.22 3.24
N ALA A 131 32.20 -5.61 2.36
CA ALA A 131 31.74 -4.61 1.38
C ALA A 131 30.73 -5.21 0.39
N SER A 132 30.99 -6.41 -0.13
CA SER A 132 30.05 -7.14 -0.99
C SER A 132 28.69 -7.35 -0.32
N VAL A 133 28.67 -7.80 0.94
CA VAL A 133 27.44 -8.01 1.70
C VAL A 133 26.71 -6.69 1.94
N LEU A 134 27.44 -5.61 2.24
CA LEU A 134 26.87 -4.29 2.40
C LEU A 134 26.19 -3.80 1.11
N VAL A 135 26.84 -3.94 -0.05
CA VAL A 135 26.30 -3.55 -1.36
C VAL A 135 25.00 -4.31 -1.66
N VAL A 136 25.01 -5.63 -1.47
CA VAL A 136 23.81 -6.47 -1.65
C VAL A 136 22.70 -6.06 -0.70
N THR A 137 23.03 -5.81 0.57
CA THR A 137 22.07 -5.37 1.60
C THR A 137 21.43 -4.03 1.22
N MET A 138 22.22 -3.08 0.72
CA MET A 138 21.70 -1.77 0.28
C MET A 138 20.74 -1.90 -0.90
N ALA A 139 21.05 -2.75 -1.87
CA ALA A 139 20.13 -3.02 -2.98
C ALA A 139 18.81 -3.66 -2.50
N TRP A 140 18.87 -4.57 -1.53
CA TRP A 140 17.67 -5.13 -0.89
C TRP A 140 16.85 -4.07 -0.16
N TYR A 141 17.52 -3.30 0.69
CA TYR A 141 16.93 -2.29 1.54
C TYR A 141 16.26 -1.15 0.75
N LEU A 142 16.98 -0.58 -0.23
CA LEU A 142 16.55 0.63 -0.93
C LEU A 142 15.67 0.33 -2.15
N TRP A 143 15.85 -0.78 -2.83
CA TRP A 143 15.20 -0.97 -4.13
C TRP A 143 14.33 -2.21 -4.16
N ILE A 144 14.94 -3.37 -3.93
CA ILE A 144 14.25 -4.63 -4.15
C ILE A 144 13.03 -4.70 -3.23
N THR A 145 13.21 -4.63 -1.91
CA THR A 145 12.09 -4.76 -0.99
C THR A 145 11.05 -3.66 -1.17
N PRO A 146 11.40 -2.37 -1.23
CA PRO A 146 10.39 -1.33 -1.46
C PRO A 146 9.60 -1.48 -2.75
N THR A 147 10.26 -1.80 -3.87
CA THR A 147 9.60 -2.06 -5.14
C THR A 147 8.65 -3.25 -5.04
N HIS A 148 9.03 -4.34 -4.35
CA HIS A 148 8.13 -5.48 -4.14
C HIS A 148 6.84 -5.09 -3.43
N PHE A 149 6.95 -4.33 -2.34
CA PHE A 149 5.78 -3.88 -1.58
C PHE A 149 4.85 -3.04 -2.44
N LEU A 150 5.40 -2.10 -3.22
CA LEU A 150 4.60 -1.25 -4.11
C LEU A 150 3.90 -2.06 -5.23
N ILE A 151 4.59 -3.02 -5.84
CA ILE A 151 3.96 -3.93 -6.82
C ILE A 151 2.86 -4.76 -6.15
N MET A 152 3.11 -5.30 -4.96
CA MET A 152 2.13 -6.08 -4.22
C MET A 152 0.88 -5.25 -3.89
N ILE A 153 1.04 -4.01 -3.41
CA ILE A 153 -0.07 -3.09 -3.15
C ILE A 153 -0.86 -2.83 -4.43
N ARG A 154 -0.19 -2.59 -5.56
CA ARG A 154 -0.86 -2.39 -6.87
C ARG A 154 -1.63 -3.62 -7.33
N ILE A 155 -1.06 -4.82 -7.19
CA ILE A 155 -1.76 -6.07 -7.53
C ILE A 155 -2.98 -6.23 -6.64
N ILE A 156 -2.84 -6.02 -5.32
CA ILE A 156 -3.97 -6.12 -4.38
C ILE A 156 -5.07 -5.12 -4.77
N ALA A 157 -4.72 -3.86 -5.01
CA ALA A 157 -5.67 -2.84 -5.42
C ALA A 157 -6.43 -3.25 -6.70
N TYR A 158 -5.70 -3.75 -7.70
CA TYR A 158 -6.29 -4.26 -8.95
C TYR A 158 -7.22 -5.45 -8.73
N MET A 159 -6.75 -6.46 -7.98
CA MET A 159 -7.55 -7.65 -7.71
C MET A 159 -8.80 -7.31 -6.89
N MET A 160 -8.69 -6.36 -5.95
CA MET A 160 -9.84 -5.88 -5.17
C MET A 160 -10.89 -5.20 -6.05
N GLN A 161 -10.47 -4.50 -7.10
CA GLN A 161 -11.38 -3.88 -8.05
C GLN A 161 -12.13 -4.91 -8.90
N ILE A 162 -11.44 -5.94 -9.42
CA ILE A 162 -12.09 -6.93 -10.30
C ILE A 162 -12.86 -7.98 -9.49
N TRP A 163 -12.31 -8.43 -8.36
CA TRP A 163 -12.78 -9.61 -7.64
C TRP A 163 -13.52 -9.25 -6.35
N GLN A 164 -14.15 -8.08 -6.29
CA GLN A 164 -14.87 -7.62 -5.09
C GLN A 164 -15.95 -8.61 -4.63
N SER A 165 -16.54 -9.38 -5.55
CA SER A 165 -17.57 -10.40 -5.26
C SER A 165 -17.02 -11.75 -4.81
N LYS A 166 -15.71 -11.98 -4.88
CA LYS A 166 -15.09 -13.27 -4.54
C LYS A 166 -14.78 -13.38 -3.05
N SER A 167 -14.74 -14.61 -2.54
CA SER A 167 -14.38 -14.88 -1.16
C SER A 167 -12.98 -14.33 -0.84
N LEU A 168 -12.76 -13.94 0.42
CA LEU A 168 -11.47 -13.41 0.86
C LEU A 168 -10.34 -14.42 0.63
N LEU A 169 -10.58 -15.70 0.90
CA LEU A 169 -9.58 -16.76 0.76
C LEU A 169 -9.07 -16.89 -0.68
N LEU A 170 -9.96 -16.82 -1.67
CA LEU A 170 -9.56 -16.88 -3.08
C LEU A 170 -8.72 -15.66 -3.48
N ARG A 171 -9.04 -14.48 -2.94
CA ARG A 171 -8.25 -13.25 -3.16
C ARG A 171 -6.87 -13.35 -2.53
N CYS A 172 -6.76 -13.84 -1.29
CA CYS A 172 -5.47 -14.08 -0.64
C CYS A 172 -4.63 -15.08 -1.45
N PHE A 173 -5.23 -16.19 -1.89
CA PHE A 173 -4.54 -17.21 -2.67
C PHE A 173 -3.99 -16.65 -3.99
N ALA A 174 -4.82 -15.95 -4.77
CA ALA A 174 -4.37 -15.38 -6.03
C ALA A 174 -3.29 -14.29 -5.85
N THR A 175 -3.40 -13.50 -4.78
CA THR A 175 -2.34 -12.53 -4.42
C THR A 175 -1.04 -13.24 -4.06
N CYS A 176 -1.09 -14.35 -3.32
CA CYS A 176 0.08 -15.15 -2.99
C CYS A 176 0.73 -15.75 -4.25
N VAL A 177 -0.07 -16.25 -5.20
CA VAL A 177 0.43 -16.76 -6.48
C VAL A 177 1.10 -15.65 -7.30
N GLY A 178 0.47 -14.49 -7.43
CA GLY A 178 1.06 -13.32 -8.09
C GLY A 178 2.36 -12.87 -7.41
N TYR A 179 2.40 -12.90 -6.07
CA TYR A 179 3.57 -12.57 -5.30
C TYR A 179 4.72 -13.59 -5.49
N MET A 180 4.43 -14.88 -5.63
CA MET A 180 5.44 -15.89 -5.95
C MET A 180 6.16 -15.59 -7.27
N VAL A 181 5.45 -15.12 -8.29
CA VAL A 181 6.07 -14.72 -9.56
C VAL A 181 7.08 -13.60 -9.36
N ILE A 182 6.73 -12.58 -8.55
CA ILE A 182 7.64 -11.48 -8.23
C ILE A 182 8.86 -11.99 -7.47
N GLY A 183 8.66 -12.87 -6.47
CA GLY A 183 9.76 -13.48 -5.73
C GLY A 183 10.71 -14.29 -6.61
N VAL A 184 10.20 -14.97 -7.65
CA VAL A 184 11.04 -15.66 -8.65
C VAL A 184 11.85 -14.66 -9.48
N LEU A 185 11.22 -13.57 -9.93
CA LEU A 185 11.92 -12.52 -10.70
C LEU A 185 13.07 -11.89 -9.90
N THR A 186 12.91 -11.74 -8.59
CA THR A 186 13.94 -11.14 -7.73
C THR A 186 14.97 -12.12 -7.22
N PHE A 187 14.78 -13.42 -7.53
CA PHE A 187 15.83 -14.42 -7.42
C PHE A 187 16.84 -14.35 -8.58
N VAL A 188 16.48 -13.75 -9.73
CA VAL A 188 17.37 -13.67 -10.90
C VAL A 188 18.70 -12.96 -10.58
N PRO A 189 18.74 -11.79 -9.91
CA PRO A 189 20.00 -11.16 -9.51
C PRO A 189 20.87 -12.08 -8.63
N HIS A 190 20.26 -12.87 -7.74
CA HIS A 190 20.99 -13.81 -6.89
C HIS A 190 21.56 -15.00 -7.65
N ALA A 191 20.79 -15.57 -8.58
CA ALA A 191 21.28 -16.63 -9.44
C ALA A 191 22.48 -16.15 -10.27
N LEU A 192 22.38 -14.95 -10.85
CA LEU A 192 23.48 -14.34 -11.61
C LEU A 192 24.70 -14.08 -10.73
N GLN A 193 24.50 -13.54 -9.53
CA GLN A 193 25.58 -13.33 -8.56
C GLN A 193 26.26 -14.65 -8.19
N ALA A 194 25.50 -15.71 -7.93
CA ALA A 194 26.04 -17.04 -7.60
C ALA A 194 26.86 -17.64 -8.74
N VAL A 195 26.40 -17.49 -10.00
CA VAL A 195 27.16 -17.91 -11.18
C VAL A 195 28.46 -17.12 -11.30
N LEU A 196 28.42 -15.80 -11.09
CA LEU A 196 29.62 -14.95 -11.14
C LEU A 196 30.64 -15.34 -10.09
N TYR A 197 30.22 -15.71 -8.88
CA TYR A 197 31.11 -16.22 -7.84
C TYR A 197 31.83 -17.52 -8.23
N GLN A 198 31.23 -18.36 -9.06
CA GLN A 198 31.86 -19.59 -9.54
C GLN A 198 32.93 -19.31 -10.60
N VAL A 199 32.74 -18.26 -11.41
CA VAL A 199 33.66 -17.89 -12.48
C VAL A 199 34.77 -16.98 -11.97
N ASN A 200 34.46 -16.08 -11.04
CA ASN A 200 35.39 -15.13 -10.46
C ASN A 200 35.21 -15.08 -8.93
N PRO A 201 36.21 -15.50 -8.13
CA PRO A 201 36.09 -15.53 -6.69
C PRO A 201 36.04 -14.13 -6.06
N GLU A 202 36.33 -13.06 -6.81
CA GLU A 202 36.32 -11.69 -6.30
C GLU A 202 34.89 -11.22 -5.98
N PRO A 203 34.54 -11.02 -4.69
CA PRO A 203 33.15 -10.85 -4.27
C PRO A 203 32.52 -9.53 -4.71
N LEU A 204 33.35 -8.52 -4.98
CA LEU A 204 32.89 -7.20 -5.39
C LEU A 204 32.32 -7.21 -6.80
N ILE A 205 32.87 -8.01 -7.72
CA ILE A 205 32.41 -8.07 -9.11
C ILE A 205 30.98 -8.64 -9.16
N GLY A 206 30.75 -9.78 -8.49
CA GLY A 206 29.41 -10.37 -8.41
C GLY A 206 28.39 -9.43 -7.77
N SER A 207 28.81 -8.69 -6.74
CA SER A 207 27.93 -7.75 -6.01
C SER A 207 27.63 -6.48 -6.81
N ALA A 208 28.59 -5.98 -7.59
CA ALA A 208 28.39 -4.85 -8.47
C ALA A 208 27.39 -5.19 -9.59
N VAL A 209 27.52 -6.37 -10.20
CA VAL A 209 26.56 -6.84 -11.21
C VAL A 209 25.17 -7.04 -10.59
N PHE A 210 25.09 -7.64 -9.40
CA PHE A 210 23.83 -7.76 -8.66
C PHE A 210 23.15 -6.40 -8.48
N TRP A 211 23.91 -5.39 -8.04
CA TRP A 211 23.41 -4.05 -7.77
C TRP A 211 22.88 -3.36 -9.04
N VAL A 212 23.62 -3.46 -10.15
CA VAL A 212 23.19 -2.91 -11.45
C VAL A 212 21.89 -3.57 -11.92
N VAL A 213 21.82 -4.90 -11.89
CA VAL A 213 20.61 -5.62 -12.31
C VAL A 213 19.42 -5.29 -11.40
N ALA A 214 19.63 -5.24 -10.09
CA ALA A 214 18.59 -4.85 -9.13
C ALA A 214 18.07 -3.43 -9.38
N LEU A 215 18.97 -2.47 -9.65
CA LEU A 215 18.60 -1.11 -10.01
C LEU A 215 17.79 -1.07 -11.30
N CYS A 216 18.20 -1.78 -12.35
CA CYS A 216 17.46 -1.85 -13.61
C CYS A 216 16.05 -2.41 -13.40
N VAL A 217 15.90 -3.51 -12.64
CA VAL A 217 14.59 -4.09 -12.31
C VAL A 217 13.73 -3.09 -11.53
N ALA A 218 14.32 -2.38 -10.56
CA ALA A 218 13.62 -1.38 -9.78
C ALA A 218 13.17 -0.18 -10.62
N LEU A 219 14.00 0.31 -11.54
CA LEU A 219 13.67 1.41 -12.46
C LEU A 219 12.55 1.01 -13.44
N VAL A 220 12.64 -0.18 -14.03
CA VAL A 220 11.59 -0.72 -14.90
C VAL A 220 10.28 -0.87 -14.12
N SER A 221 10.34 -1.42 -12.92
CA SER A 221 9.17 -1.56 -12.05
C SER A 221 8.58 -0.20 -11.69
N HIS A 222 9.41 0.77 -11.30
CA HIS A 222 8.98 2.13 -11.00
C HIS A 222 8.30 2.78 -12.21
N TYR A 223 8.85 2.60 -13.42
CA TYR A 223 8.22 3.09 -14.64
C TYR A 223 6.81 2.51 -14.85
N PHE A 224 6.61 1.21 -14.60
CA PHE A 224 5.27 0.61 -14.65
C PHE A 224 4.36 1.10 -13.51
N LEU A 225 4.89 1.28 -12.31
CA LEU A 225 4.15 1.75 -11.13
C LEU A 225 3.74 3.24 -11.25
N ALA A 226 4.53 4.06 -11.94
CA ALA A 226 4.29 5.49 -12.13
C ALA A 226 3.23 5.76 -13.22
N ARG A 227 2.94 4.79 -14.08
CA ARG A 227 1.89 4.96 -15.09
C ARG A 227 0.53 5.15 -14.39
N PRO A 228 -0.23 6.20 -14.76
CA PRO A 228 -1.60 6.36 -14.30
C PRO A 228 -2.37 5.09 -14.62
N TRP A 229 -3.15 4.63 -13.65
CA TRP A 229 -4.04 3.51 -13.87
C TRP A 229 -5.03 3.92 -14.97
N LYS A 230 -4.91 3.36 -16.18
CA LYS A 230 -5.96 3.52 -17.19
C LYS A 230 -7.21 2.88 -16.60
N GLN A 231 -8.18 3.70 -16.19
CA GLN A 231 -9.49 3.19 -15.82
C GLN A 231 -9.96 2.31 -16.98
N GLY A 232 -10.23 1.04 -16.69
CA GLY A 232 -10.68 0.10 -17.72
C GLY A 232 -11.92 0.65 -18.43
N PRO A 233 -12.23 0.21 -19.66
CA PRO A 233 -13.29 0.76 -20.51
C PRO A 233 -14.73 0.72 -19.93
N GLY A 234 -14.92 0.29 -18.68
CA GLY A 234 -16.23 0.16 -18.02
C GLY A 234 -16.72 1.39 -17.24
N THR A 235 -15.96 2.47 -17.09
CA THR A 235 -16.42 3.69 -16.37
C THR A 235 -16.85 4.83 -17.28
N ALA A 236 -16.79 4.66 -18.61
CA ALA A 236 -17.12 5.72 -19.56
C ALA A 236 -18.63 5.93 -19.81
N HIS A 237 -19.54 5.13 -19.24
CA HIS A 237 -20.96 5.14 -19.63
C HIS A 237 -21.95 5.83 -18.68
N ALA A 238 -21.50 6.54 -17.64
CA ALA A 238 -22.41 7.18 -16.67
C ALA A 238 -22.44 8.72 -16.71
N LYS A 239 -21.88 9.36 -17.75
CA LYS A 239 -21.83 10.83 -17.85
C LYS A 239 -22.84 11.47 -18.81
N ASP A 240 -23.64 10.70 -19.56
CA ASP A 240 -24.55 11.25 -20.58
C ASP A 240 -26.04 11.08 -20.23
N SER A 241 -26.42 11.09 -18.95
CA SER A 241 -27.84 11.09 -18.55
C SER A 241 -28.08 11.95 -17.30
N ILE A 242 -27.91 13.26 -17.46
CA ILE A 242 -28.66 14.31 -16.75
C ILE A 242 -29.01 15.37 -17.77
#